data_AF-A0A354PEG9-F1
#
_entry.id   AF-A0A354PEG9-F1
#
_cell.length_a   1.000
_cell.length_b   1.000
_cell.length_c   1.000
_cell.angle_alpha   90.00
_cell.angle_beta   90.00
_cell.angle_gamma   90.00
#
_symmetry.space_group_name_H-M   'P 1'
#
loop_
_entity.id
_entity.type
_entity.pdbx_description
1 polymer ?
#
loop_
_entity_poly.entity_id
_entity_poly.type
_entity_poly.pdbx_seq_one_letter_code
_entity_poly.pdbx_strand_id
1 'polypeptide(L)'
;MTTAKRIHSLWYRYGHKWVVLAILVELPYTSRPMALPLLLALYRDQKTNSNEGRRHRTPAQVMCGLLSLLMHWFPERKFAFAGDNTYGSHEMARFAYRHRKRLTLVSKIVRDANFYEPPPQRIGKVCGRPRVNGAPLPSPEEVVSQTQIRKRIKVRWYGGGWRNVEVVSGASHWFKSGKGLVPIRWVFVRDLDGTHRDEYFFSTDTKMSVSEVIEMYGGRWNVETTFQEMRAHLGLETTRGWHRNTVLRMAPSLFALYTIVIVVYDTMPRTSRYLQTRQWGGENCVTFSDMIISVRHYLWINWVFERTPNGADVQKLSKPIRKLLHFGLTQAA
;
A
#
# COMPACT_ATOMS: atom_id res chain seq x y z
N MET A 1 18.86 2.28 17.32
CA MET A 1 17.72 2.06 16.41
C MET A 1 17.98 2.87 15.17
N THR A 2 18.67 2.31 14.17
CA THR A 2 19.26 3.16 13.13
C THR A 2 19.42 2.41 11.82
N THR A 3 18.74 2.88 10.77
CA THR A 3 19.02 2.44 9.40
C THR A 3 19.36 3.68 8.59
N ALA A 4 20.59 3.80 8.11
CA ALA A 4 21.02 4.90 7.26
C ALA A 4 20.66 4.61 5.79
N LYS A 5 20.12 5.61 5.09
CA LYS A 5 19.95 5.58 3.62
C LYS A 5 20.93 6.60 3.04
N ARG A 6 21.83 6.15 2.15
CA ARG A 6 22.85 6.99 1.50
C ARG A 6 22.19 7.87 0.44
N ILE A 7 22.28 9.19 0.58
CA ILE A 7 21.96 10.20 -0.43
C ILE A 7 23.20 11.11 -0.54
N HIS A 8 23.52 11.60 -1.74
CA HIS A 8 24.73 12.35 -2.10
C HIS A 8 24.81 13.76 -1.45
N SER A 9 24.88 13.81 -0.12
CA SER A 9 25.44 14.88 0.73
C SER A 9 25.41 14.35 2.19
N LEU A 10 26.52 14.47 2.92
CA LEU A 10 26.75 13.82 4.22
C LEU A 10 25.92 14.45 5.36
N TRP A 11 24.61 14.15 5.40
CA TRP A 11 23.75 14.44 6.54
C TRP A 11 23.08 13.13 6.96
N TYR A 12 23.55 12.51 8.04
CA TYR A 12 22.91 11.32 8.61
C TYR A 12 21.58 11.71 9.26
N ARG A 13 20.47 11.49 8.55
CA ARG A 13 19.14 11.54 9.17
C ARG A 13 18.81 10.17 9.74
N TYR A 14 18.77 10.10 11.06
CA TYR A 14 18.35 8.92 11.80
C TYR A 14 16.83 8.91 11.96
N GLY A 15 16.21 7.77 11.71
CA GLY A 15 14.76 7.63 11.78
C GLY A 15 14.30 6.19 11.97
N HIS A 16 13.07 6.05 12.43
CA HIS A 16 12.40 4.75 12.54
C HIS A 16 11.85 4.32 11.19
N LYS A 17 12.03 3.03 10.87
CA LYS A 17 11.41 2.42 9.69
C LYS A 17 10.18 1.65 10.14
N TRP A 18 9.01 2.04 9.67
CA TRP A 18 7.75 1.33 9.91
C TRP A 18 7.35 0.57 8.66
N VAL A 19 7.02 -0.72 8.83
CA VAL A 19 6.34 -1.53 7.82
C VAL A 19 4.85 -1.34 8.04
N VAL A 20 4.17 -0.77 7.04
CA VAL A 20 2.75 -0.42 7.11
C VAL A 20 1.99 -1.23 6.08
N LEU A 21 0.97 -1.94 6.52
CA LEU A 21 -0.03 -2.57 5.67
C LEU A 21 -1.29 -1.70 5.70
N ALA A 22 -1.70 -1.25 4.52
CA ALA A 22 -2.88 -0.43 4.32
C ALA A 22 -3.88 -1.14 3.40
N ILE A 23 -5.17 -0.85 3.59
CA ILE A 23 -6.25 -1.29 2.70
C ILE A 23 -6.57 -0.14 1.75
N LEU A 24 -6.72 -0.44 0.46
CA LEU A 24 -7.21 0.52 -0.52
C LEU A 24 -8.74 0.56 -0.46
N VAL A 25 -9.29 1.75 -0.29
CA VAL A 25 -10.74 2.00 -0.27
C VAL A 25 -11.08 3.02 -1.34
N GLU A 26 -12.03 2.67 -2.20
CA GLU A 26 -12.55 3.59 -3.21
C GLU A 26 -13.71 4.37 -2.59
N LEU A 27 -13.57 5.69 -2.55
CA LEU A 27 -14.61 6.59 -2.06
C LEU A 27 -15.16 7.38 -3.25
N PRO A 28 -16.49 7.56 -3.37
CA PRO A 28 -17.12 8.12 -4.55
C PRO A 28 -16.83 9.62 -4.77
N TYR A 29 -16.27 10.29 -3.78
CA TYR A 29 -15.97 11.72 -3.77
C TYR A 29 -14.46 12.03 -3.78
N THR A 30 -13.62 11.01 -3.98
CA THR A 30 -12.16 11.16 -4.08
C THR A 30 -11.69 10.80 -5.49
N SER A 31 -10.74 11.54 -6.05
CA SER A 31 -10.19 11.28 -7.39
C SER A 31 -9.31 10.02 -7.46
N ARG A 32 -8.90 9.48 -6.31
CA ARG A 32 -8.06 8.28 -6.19
C ARG A 32 -8.51 7.44 -4.99
N PRO A 33 -8.23 6.13 -4.99
CA PRO A 33 -8.44 5.31 -3.80
C PRO A 33 -7.61 5.82 -2.60
N MET A 34 -8.18 5.77 -1.41
CA MET A 34 -7.49 6.11 -0.17
C MET A 34 -6.82 4.86 0.41
N ALA A 35 -5.55 4.97 0.82
CA ALA A 35 -4.84 3.87 1.47
C ALA A 35 -4.97 4.02 2.98
N LEU A 36 -5.84 3.25 3.62
CA LEU A 36 -6.12 3.31 5.05
C LEU A 36 -5.15 2.39 5.80
N PRO A 37 -4.19 2.93 6.58
CA PRO A 37 -3.29 2.12 7.39
C PRO A 37 -4.06 1.26 8.40
N LEU A 38 -3.77 -0.04 8.45
CA LEU A 38 -4.46 -0.98 9.33
C LEU A 38 -3.50 -1.69 10.29
N LEU A 39 -2.39 -2.23 9.77
CA LEU A 39 -1.42 -3.00 10.54
C LEU A 39 -0.03 -2.42 10.39
N LEU A 40 0.69 -2.30 11.51
CA LEU A 40 1.99 -1.66 11.56
C LEU A 40 2.99 -2.48 12.36
N ALA A 41 4.23 -2.51 11.88
CA ALA A 41 5.35 -3.09 12.62
C ALA A 41 6.59 -2.22 12.50
N LEU A 42 7.23 -1.97 13.64
CA LEU A 42 8.52 -1.30 13.65
C LEU A 42 9.60 -2.26 13.12
N TYR A 43 10.24 -1.87 12.02
CA TYR A 43 11.39 -2.59 11.47
C TYR A 43 12.64 -2.32 12.28
N ARG A 44 13.39 -3.40 12.53
CA ARG A 44 14.70 -3.37 13.19
C ARG A 44 15.74 -3.94 12.24
N ASP A 45 16.84 -3.23 12.07
CA ASP A 45 17.97 -3.68 11.28
C ASP A 45 18.66 -4.90 11.92
N GLN A 46 19.50 -5.57 11.14
CA GLN A 46 20.16 -6.80 11.58
C GLN A 46 21.10 -6.56 12.76
N LYS A 47 21.87 -5.46 12.74
CA LYS A 47 22.81 -5.12 13.81
C LYS A 47 22.07 -4.89 15.13
N THR A 48 20.98 -4.11 15.12
CA THR A 48 20.16 -3.92 16.32
C THR A 48 19.57 -5.23 16.85
N ASN A 49 19.04 -6.10 15.97
CA ASN A 49 18.49 -7.38 16.42
C ASN A 49 19.56 -8.29 17.03
N SER A 50 20.73 -8.40 16.41
CA SER A 50 21.84 -9.22 16.93
C SER A 50 22.30 -8.73 18.31
N ASN A 51 22.46 -7.41 18.49
CA ASN A 51 22.84 -6.82 19.77
C ASN A 51 21.82 -7.08 20.88
N GLU A 52 20.54 -7.25 20.52
CA GLU A 52 19.46 -7.53 21.47
C GLU A 52 19.14 -9.04 21.58
N GLY A 53 19.96 -9.93 21.00
CA GLY A 53 19.73 -11.37 21.02
C GLY A 53 18.47 -11.83 20.25
N ARG A 54 17.99 -11.04 19.29
CA ARG A 54 16.77 -11.30 18.52
C ARG A 54 17.10 -11.83 17.13
N ARG A 55 16.27 -12.75 16.64
CA ARG A 55 16.32 -13.19 15.24
C ARG A 55 15.91 -12.03 14.33
N HIS A 56 16.79 -11.65 13.41
CA HIS A 56 16.48 -10.65 12.39
C HIS A 56 15.39 -11.14 11.43
N ARG A 57 14.51 -10.22 11.03
CA ARG A 57 13.49 -10.42 10.00
C ARG A 57 13.57 -9.32 8.96
N THR A 58 13.52 -9.69 7.68
CA THR A 58 13.48 -8.73 6.57
C THR A 58 12.12 -8.01 6.52
N PRO A 59 11.99 -6.87 5.83
CA PRO A 59 10.69 -6.20 5.67
C PRO A 59 9.62 -7.11 5.06
N ALA A 60 9.99 -7.96 4.09
CA ALA A 60 9.08 -8.93 3.49
C ALA A 60 8.60 -9.99 4.51
N GLN A 61 9.48 -10.47 5.38
CA GLN A 61 9.11 -11.40 6.45
C GLN A 61 8.20 -10.75 7.51
N VAL A 62 8.46 -9.49 7.85
CA VAL A 62 7.58 -8.70 8.72
C VAL A 62 6.20 -8.56 8.06
N MET A 63 6.13 -8.24 6.76
CA MET A 63 4.88 -8.13 6.02
C MET A 63 4.13 -9.45 5.90
N CYS A 64 4.81 -10.60 5.72
CA CYS A 64 4.18 -11.92 5.80
C CYS A 64 3.48 -12.12 7.15
N GLY A 65 4.08 -11.64 8.25
CA GLY A 65 3.47 -11.66 9.57
C GLY A 65 2.20 -10.81 9.64
N LEU A 66 2.23 -9.58 9.12
CA LEU A 66 1.07 -8.70 9.08
C LEU A 66 -0.06 -9.29 8.21
N LEU A 67 0.25 -9.85 7.05
CA LEU A 67 -0.73 -10.52 6.19
C LEU A 67 -1.31 -11.77 6.83
N SER A 68 -0.51 -12.54 7.57
CA SER A 68 -0.99 -13.69 8.33
C SER A 68 -2.00 -13.28 9.40
N LEU A 69 -1.72 -12.19 10.13
CA LEU A 69 -2.62 -11.61 11.12
C LEU A 69 -3.92 -11.14 10.46
N LEU A 70 -3.83 -10.41 9.34
CA LEU A 70 -4.99 -9.95 8.58
C LEU A 70 -5.87 -11.12 8.10
N MET A 71 -5.27 -12.16 7.53
CA MET A 71 -5.99 -13.36 7.12
C MET A 71 -6.61 -14.10 8.31
N HIS A 72 -5.97 -14.08 9.48
CA HIS A 72 -6.55 -14.68 10.67
C HIS A 72 -7.77 -13.91 11.18
N TRP A 73 -7.72 -12.57 11.20
CA TRP A 73 -8.83 -11.73 11.65
C TRP A 73 -10.06 -11.78 10.73
N PHE A 74 -9.86 -12.03 9.44
CA PHE A 74 -10.95 -12.03 8.44
C PHE A 74 -10.98 -13.34 7.63
N PRO A 75 -11.32 -14.49 8.24
CA PRO A 75 -11.18 -15.81 7.63
C PRO A 75 -11.92 -15.97 6.29
N GLU A 76 -13.07 -15.31 6.14
CA GLU A 76 -13.93 -15.39 4.95
C GLU A 76 -13.50 -14.45 3.80
N ARG A 77 -12.52 -13.57 4.04
CA ARG A 77 -12.06 -12.61 3.04
C ARG A 77 -10.85 -13.13 2.26
N LYS A 78 -10.79 -12.73 0.99
CA LYS A 78 -9.66 -12.88 0.08
C LYS A 78 -8.98 -11.52 -0.09
N PHE A 79 -7.66 -11.55 -0.28
CA PHE A 79 -6.83 -10.36 -0.35
C PHE A 79 -5.95 -10.41 -1.59
N ALA A 80 -5.88 -9.29 -2.31
CA ALA A 80 -4.80 -9.00 -3.23
C ALA A 80 -3.86 -8.01 -2.53
N PHE A 81 -2.56 -8.30 -2.53
CA PHE A 81 -1.53 -7.47 -1.91
C PHE A 81 -0.58 -6.96 -2.99
N ALA A 82 -0.49 -5.64 -3.13
CA ALA A 82 0.45 -4.97 -4.02
C ALA A 82 1.70 -4.53 -3.23
N GLY A 83 2.84 -5.10 -3.56
CA GLY A 83 4.13 -4.79 -2.95
C GLY A 83 5.08 -4.12 -3.95
N ASP A 84 5.96 -3.25 -3.45
CA ASP A 84 7.10 -2.76 -4.24
C ASP A 84 8.13 -3.88 -4.51
N ASN A 85 9.22 -3.54 -5.20
CA ASN A 85 10.28 -4.50 -5.52
C ASN A 85 10.88 -5.20 -4.29
N THR A 86 10.87 -4.58 -3.10
CA THR A 86 11.38 -5.20 -1.87
C THR A 86 10.50 -6.35 -1.39
N TYR A 87 9.21 -6.34 -1.75
CA TYR A 87 8.26 -7.42 -1.50
C TYR A 87 8.17 -8.42 -2.67
N GLY A 88 8.69 -8.07 -3.85
CA GLY A 88 8.81 -8.92 -5.05
C GLY A 88 9.81 -10.07 -4.94
N SER A 89 9.97 -10.65 -3.75
CA SER A 89 10.87 -11.76 -3.51
C SER A 89 10.19 -13.10 -3.75
N HIS A 90 10.97 -14.09 -4.16
CA HIS A 90 10.46 -15.47 -4.29
C HIS A 90 9.94 -16.04 -2.96
N GLU A 91 10.44 -15.56 -1.82
CA GLU A 91 9.92 -15.94 -0.50
C GLU A 91 8.49 -15.44 -0.29
N MET A 92 8.23 -14.18 -0.63
CA MET A 92 6.89 -13.59 -0.58
C MET A 92 5.95 -14.28 -1.57
N ALA A 93 6.42 -14.56 -2.79
CA ALA A 93 5.65 -15.26 -3.80
C ALA A 93 5.27 -16.68 -3.33
N ARG A 94 6.18 -17.40 -2.69
CA ARG A 94 5.90 -18.73 -2.10
C ARG A 94 4.92 -18.63 -0.92
N PHE A 95 5.06 -17.61 -0.07
CA PHE A 95 4.11 -17.36 1.01
C PHE A 95 2.70 -17.13 0.45
N ALA A 96 2.54 -16.23 -0.52
CA ALA A 96 1.27 -16.00 -1.19
C ALA A 96 0.74 -17.27 -1.86
N TYR A 97 1.58 -18.03 -2.55
CA TYR A 97 1.17 -19.30 -3.17
C TYR A 97 0.71 -20.36 -2.14
N ARG A 98 1.37 -20.46 -0.99
CA ARG A 98 0.92 -21.33 0.12
C ARG A 98 -0.49 -20.93 0.58
N HIS A 99 -0.79 -19.64 0.57
CA HIS A 99 -2.08 -19.05 0.95
C HIS A 99 -2.98 -18.70 -0.25
N ARG A 100 -2.73 -19.26 -1.45
CA ARG A 100 -3.38 -18.88 -2.73
C ARG A 100 -4.90 -18.90 -2.77
N LYS A 101 -5.55 -19.62 -1.84
CA LYS A 101 -7.02 -19.58 -1.71
C LYS A 101 -7.53 -18.22 -1.21
N ARG A 102 -6.65 -17.44 -0.56
CA ARG A 102 -6.97 -16.23 0.21
C ARG A 102 -6.03 -15.05 -0.04
N LEU A 103 -4.85 -15.28 -0.60
CA LEU A 103 -3.85 -14.24 -0.83
C LEU A 103 -3.27 -14.32 -2.24
N THR A 104 -3.35 -13.22 -2.96
CA THR A 104 -2.65 -12.98 -4.23
C THR A 104 -1.61 -11.89 -4.02
N LEU A 105 -0.38 -12.13 -4.44
CA LEU A 105 0.69 -11.12 -4.45
C LEU A 105 0.82 -10.54 -5.85
N VAL A 106 0.82 -9.20 -5.95
CA VAL A 106 1.20 -8.45 -7.13
C VAL A 106 2.44 -7.62 -6.81
N SER A 107 3.49 -7.72 -7.62
CA SER A 107 4.74 -6.98 -7.39
C SER A 107 5.57 -6.89 -8.67
N LYS A 108 6.68 -6.13 -8.64
CA LYS A 108 7.72 -6.18 -9.67
C LYS A 108 8.44 -7.52 -9.69
N ILE A 109 8.81 -7.95 -10.89
CA ILE A 109 9.71 -9.08 -11.15
C ILE A 109 10.92 -8.58 -11.93
N VAL A 110 12.04 -9.28 -11.80
CA VAL A 110 13.24 -9.02 -12.61
C VAL A 110 13.03 -9.48 -14.06
N ARG A 111 13.61 -8.74 -15.02
CA ARG A 111 13.45 -8.99 -16.46
C ARG A 111 14.04 -10.32 -16.93
N ASP A 112 15.08 -10.80 -16.24
CA ASP A 112 15.81 -12.05 -16.48
C ASP A 112 15.32 -13.19 -15.55
N ALA A 113 14.04 -13.16 -15.17
CA ALA A 113 13.49 -14.16 -14.26
C ALA A 113 13.54 -15.57 -14.87
N ASN A 114 14.03 -16.51 -14.08
CA ASN A 114 14.13 -17.92 -14.46
C ASN A 114 12.75 -18.59 -14.50
N PHE A 115 12.25 -18.85 -15.71
CA PHE A 115 10.97 -19.51 -15.95
C PHE A 115 11.14 -20.96 -16.36
N TYR A 116 10.18 -21.77 -15.92
CA TYR A 116 10.13 -23.19 -16.20
C TYR A 116 8.69 -23.64 -16.46
N GLU A 117 8.58 -24.77 -17.14
CA GLU A 117 7.36 -25.55 -17.21
C GLU A 117 7.01 -26.19 -15.85
N PRO A 118 5.73 -26.57 -15.64
CA PRO A 118 5.36 -27.37 -14.47
C PRO A 118 6.19 -28.67 -14.41
N PRO A 119 6.41 -29.23 -13.21
CA PRO A 119 7.10 -30.50 -13.09
C PRO A 119 6.35 -31.58 -13.89
N PRO A 120 7.05 -32.43 -14.65
CA PRO A 120 6.39 -33.47 -15.44
C PRO A 120 5.60 -34.40 -14.53
N GLN A 121 4.41 -34.84 -15.00
CA GLN A 121 3.65 -35.87 -14.29
C GLN A 121 4.51 -37.13 -14.17
N ARG A 122 4.50 -37.75 -13.00
CA ARG A 122 5.22 -39.01 -12.79
C ARG A 122 4.52 -40.11 -13.58
N ILE A 123 5.23 -40.69 -14.55
CA ILE A 123 4.80 -41.92 -15.23
C ILE A 123 5.46 -43.08 -14.47
N GLY A 124 4.67 -43.80 -13.67
CA GLY A 124 5.12 -45.00 -12.93
C GLY A 124 6.07 -44.76 -11.74
N LYS A 125 6.63 -45.85 -11.21
CA LYS A 125 7.62 -45.84 -10.12
C LYS A 125 9.03 -45.61 -10.67
N VAL A 126 9.32 -44.37 -11.09
CA VAL A 126 10.70 -43.97 -11.42
C VAL A 126 11.50 -43.88 -10.13
N CYS A 127 12.60 -44.63 -10.05
CA CYS A 127 13.51 -44.59 -8.91
C CYS A 127 14.33 -43.29 -8.94
N GLY A 128 14.31 -42.53 -7.85
CA GLY A 128 15.08 -41.28 -7.71
C GLY A 128 14.28 -40.09 -7.18
N ARG A 129 14.98 -38.98 -6.93
CA ARG A 129 14.36 -37.74 -6.46
C ARG A 129 13.46 -37.17 -7.55
N PRO A 130 12.16 -36.88 -7.26
CA PRO A 130 11.29 -36.22 -8.23
C PRO A 130 11.89 -34.91 -8.74
N ARG A 131 11.75 -34.66 -10.05
CA ARG A 131 12.06 -33.36 -10.64
C ARG A 131 11.21 -32.26 -9.99
N VAL A 132 11.85 -31.13 -9.71
CA VAL A 132 11.23 -29.99 -9.01
C VAL A 132 10.68 -28.96 -10.00
N ASN A 133 11.15 -28.98 -11.24
CA ASN A 133 10.78 -28.10 -12.35
C ASN A 133 10.78 -28.87 -13.68
N GLY A 134 10.03 -28.38 -14.66
CA GLY A 134 10.02 -28.88 -16.04
C GLY A 134 11.15 -28.34 -16.89
N ALA A 135 10.95 -28.28 -18.21
CA ALA A 135 11.90 -27.68 -19.13
C ALA A 135 12.08 -26.17 -18.84
N PRO A 136 13.28 -25.60 -19.07
CA PRO A 136 13.50 -24.16 -18.99
C PRO A 136 12.68 -23.44 -20.07
N LEU A 137 12.11 -22.30 -19.72
CA LEU A 137 11.39 -21.40 -20.62
C LEU A 137 12.18 -20.10 -20.83
N PRO A 138 11.97 -19.39 -21.94
CA PRO A 138 12.59 -18.08 -22.17
C PRO A 138 12.29 -17.09 -21.04
N SER A 139 13.24 -16.20 -20.77
CA SER A 139 13.07 -15.13 -19.79
C SER A 139 12.04 -14.09 -20.24
N PRO A 140 11.41 -13.30 -19.34
CA PRO A 140 10.50 -12.23 -19.73
C PRO A 140 11.09 -11.29 -20.80
N GLU A 141 12.36 -10.91 -20.66
CA GLU A 141 13.06 -10.03 -21.60
C GLU A 141 13.22 -10.66 -22.99
N GLU A 142 13.53 -11.96 -23.06
CA GLU A 142 13.61 -12.71 -24.32
C GLU A 142 12.25 -12.79 -25.02
N VAL A 143 11.18 -13.07 -24.27
CA VAL A 143 9.83 -13.10 -24.85
C VAL A 143 9.45 -11.71 -25.38
N VAL A 144 9.73 -10.65 -24.62
CA VAL A 144 9.42 -9.27 -25.00
C VAL A 144 10.21 -8.80 -26.23
N SER A 145 11.46 -9.22 -26.38
CA SER A 145 12.30 -8.87 -27.54
C SER A 145 11.86 -9.59 -28.82
N GLN A 146 11.36 -10.83 -28.70
CA GLN A 146 10.84 -11.61 -29.83
C GLN A 146 9.40 -11.24 -30.22
N THR A 147 8.66 -10.58 -29.32
CA THR A 147 7.25 -10.19 -29.57
C THR A 147 7.17 -8.93 -30.43
N GLN A 148 6.88 -9.12 -31.72
CA GLN A 148 6.73 -8.04 -32.70
C GLN A 148 5.43 -7.25 -32.51
N ILE A 149 4.30 -7.94 -32.31
CA ILE A 149 2.99 -7.33 -32.15
C ILE A 149 2.63 -7.31 -30.66
N ARG A 150 2.56 -6.10 -30.10
CA ARG A 150 2.22 -5.87 -28.68
C ARG A 150 0.78 -5.42 -28.56
N LYS A 151 0.10 -5.91 -27.53
CA LYS A 151 -1.29 -5.51 -27.29
C LYS A 151 -1.30 -4.11 -26.67
N ARG A 152 -2.14 -3.23 -27.18
CA ARG A 152 -2.41 -1.91 -26.58
C ARG A 152 -3.64 -1.98 -25.70
N ILE A 153 -3.53 -1.49 -24.48
CA ILE A 153 -4.65 -1.40 -23.54
C ILE A 153 -4.63 -0.05 -22.85
N LYS A 154 -5.81 0.40 -22.41
CA LYS A 154 -5.97 1.56 -21.55
C LYS A 154 -6.23 1.09 -20.13
N VAL A 155 -5.46 1.57 -19.17
CA VAL A 155 -5.50 1.12 -17.77
C VAL A 155 -5.59 2.30 -16.82
N ARG A 156 -6.20 2.07 -15.65
CA ARG A 156 -6.14 3.04 -14.56
C ARG A 156 -4.70 3.14 -14.06
N TRP A 157 -4.21 4.35 -13.94
CA TRP A 157 -2.85 4.64 -13.49
C TRP A 157 -2.85 5.21 -12.07
N TYR A 158 -1.68 5.26 -11.45
CA TYR A 158 -1.55 5.94 -10.17
C TYR A 158 -1.90 7.43 -10.32
N GLY A 159 -2.48 8.03 -9.28
CA GLY A 159 -2.94 9.42 -9.30
C GLY A 159 -4.33 9.66 -9.89
N GLY A 160 -5.10 8.60 -10.20
CA GLY A 160 -6.49 8.71 -10.63
C GLY A 160 -6.69 8.90 -12.14
N GLY A 161 -5.60 8.94 -12.92
CA GLY A 161 -5.64 9.09 -14.37
C GLY A 161 -5.71 7.77 -15.14
N TRP A 162 -5.80 7.88 -16.46
CA TRP A 162 -5.73 6.76 -17.40
C TRP A 162 -4.46 6.85 -18.25
N ARG A 163 -3.90 5.70 -18.63
CA ARG A 163 -2.74 5.61 -19.53
C ARG A 163 -2.94 4.55 -20.58
N ASN A 164 -2.49 4.85 -21.80
CA ASN A 164 -2.32 3.88 -22.87
C ASN A 164 -0.97 3.20 -22.71
N VAL A 165 -0.99 1.87 -22.68
CA VAL A 165 0.21 1.06 -22.50
C VAL A 165 0.27 -0.07 -23.51
N GLU A 166 1.49 -0.42 -23.92
CA GLU A 166 1.78 -1.66 -24.64
C GLU A 166 2.16 -2.76 -23.65
N VAL A 167 1.56 -3.94 -23.84
CA VAL A 167 1.74 -5.06 -22.94
C VAL A 167 2.13 -6.34 -23.66
N VAL A 168 2.98 -7.10 -22.99
CA VAL A 168 3.29 -8.51 -23.29
C VAL A 168 3.10 -9.27 -21.99
N SER A 169 2.45 -10.43 -22.02
CA SER A 169 2.19 -11.20 -20.80
C SER A 169 2.23 -12.69 -21.06
N GLY A 170 2.58 -13.45 -20.03
CA GLY A 170 2.56 -14.91 -20.08
C GLY A 170 2.26 -15.51 -18.72
N ALA A 171 1.95 -16.81 -18.71
CA ALA A 171 1.88 -17.61 -17.50
C ALA A 171 3.07 -18.56 -17.49
N SER A 172 3.84 -18.54 -16.41
CA SER A 172 5.06 -19.33 -16.27
C SER A 172 5.23 -19.77 -14.82
N HIS A 173 6.15 -20.71 -14.58
CA HIS A 173 6.55 -21.02 -13.21
C HIS A 173 7.89 -20.39 -12.88
N TRP A 174 7.90 -19.48 -11.91
CA TRP A 174 9.11 -18.85 -11.43
C TRP A 174 9.85 -19.77 -10.48
N PHE A 175 11.10 -20.10 -10.80
CA PHE A 175 11.94 -21.00 -10.00
C PHE A 175 13.06 -20.26 -9.28
N LYS A 176 13.35 -20.67 -8.05
CA LYS A 176 14.58 -20.31 -7.35
C LYS A 176 15.13 -21.51 -6.58
N SER A 177 16.41 -21.82 -6.80
CA SER A 177 17.08 -22.91 -6.09
C SER A 177 16.94 -22.77 -4.57
N GLY A 178 16.64 -23.89 -3.90
CA GLY A 178 16.35 -23.94 -2.46
C GLY A 178 15.01 -23.34 -2.03
N LYS A 179 14.32 -22.56 -2.89
CA LYS A 179 13.03 -21.94 -2.55
C LYS A 179 11.83 -22.57 -3.28
N GLY A 180 12.05 -23.23 -4.41
CA GLY A 180 11.03 -24.03 -5.10
C GLY A 180 10.47 -23.32 -6.34
N LEU A 181 9.29 -23.77 -6.75
CA LEU A 181 8.61 -23.36 -7.97
C LEU A 181 7.28 -22.69 -7.63
N VAL A 182 7.00 -21.51 -8.20
CA VAL A 182 5.76 -20.75 -7.96
C VAL A 182 5.12 -20.41 -9.30
N PRO A 183 3.87 -20.82 -9.57
CA PRO A 183 3.15 -20.38 -10.76
C PRO A 183 2.84 -18.89 -10.66
N ILE A 184 3.14 -18.15 -11.72
CA ILE A 184 2.89 -16.71 -11.78
C ILE A 184 2.33 -16.33 -13.15
N ARG A 185 1.55 -15.25 -13.18
CA ARG A 185 1.34 -14.48 -14.39
C ARG A 185 2.32 -13.32 -14.39
N TRP A 186 3.11 -13.17 -15.43
CA TRP A 186 4.00 -12.03 -15.59
C TRP A 186 3.47 -11.09 -16.67
N VAL A 187 3.74 -9.80 -16.50
CA VAL A 187 3.25 -8.73 -17.37
C VAL A 187 4.39 -7.73 -17.57
N PHE A 188 4.75 -7.53 -18.82
CA PHE A 188 5.57 -6.41 -19.26
C PHE A 188 4.66 -5.24 -19.64
N VAL A 189 5.08 -4.03 -19.28
CA VAL A 189 4.38 -2.77 -19.59
C VAL A 189 5.35 -1.76 -20.14
N ARG A 190 5.00 -1.18 -21.29
CA ARG A 190 5.61 0.01 -21.86
C ARG A 190 4.58 1.14 -21.88
N ASP A 191 4.93 2.27 -21.30
CA ASP A 191 4.10 3.48 -21.34
C ASP A 191 4.21 4.14 -22.72
N LEU A 192 3.07 4.53 -23.30
CA LEU A 192 3.00 5.23 -24.58
C LEU A 192 2.74 6.73 -24.44
N ASP A 193 2.16 7.16 -23.31
CA ASP A 193 1.73 8.55 -23.12
C ASP A 193 2.77 9.38 -22.34
N GLY A 194 3.77 8.74 -21.74
CA GLY A 194 4.74 9.38 -20.85
C GLY A 194 6.18 8.90 -21.04
N THR A 195 7.05 9.30 -20.11
CA THR A 195 8.49 8.96 -20.09
C THR A 195 8.81 7.82 -19.14
N HIS A 196 7.80 7.04 -18.72
CA HIS A 196 8.00 5.94 -17.79
C HIS A 196 8.86 4.84 -18.42
N ARG A 197 9.76 4.29 -17.60
CA ARG A 197 10.58 3.15 -18.01
C ARG A 197 9.70 1.93 -18.22
N ASP A 198 10.16 1.05 -19.10
CA ASP A 198 9.64 -0.30 -19.25
C ASP A 198 9.69 -1.03 -17.90
N GLU A 199 8.58 -1.65 -17.50
CA GLU A 199 8.42 -2.32 -16.20
C GLU A 199 7.94 -3.76 -16.37
N TYR A 200 8.34 -4.62 -15.43
CA TYR A 200 7.92 -6.01 -15.37
C TYR A 200 7.23 -6.28 -14.03
N PHE A 201 6.01 -6.77 -14.10
CA PHE A 201 5.17 -7.14 -12.96
C PHE A 201 4.89 -8.64 -12.96
N PHE A 202 4.51 -9.15 -11.80
CA PHE A 202 3.96 -10.48 -11.68
C PHE A 202 2.80 -10.53 -10.69
N SER A 203 1.92 -11.51 -10.88
CA SER A 203 0.91 -11.95 -9.93
C SER A 203 1.08 -13.43 -9.61
N THR A 204 0.87 -13.82 -8.36
CA THR A 204 0.80 -15.25 -7.97
C THR A 204 -0.53 -15.91 -8.32
N ASP A 205 -1.51 -15.13 -8.81
CA ASP A 205 -2.72 -15.66 -9.43
C ASP A 205 -2.56 -15.61 -10.95
N THR A 206 -2.48 -16.80 -11.57
CA THR A 206 -2.28 -16.92 -13.01
C THR A 206 -3.49 -16.50 -13.84
N LYS A 207 -4.67 -16.42 -13.21
CA LYS A 207 -5.94 -16.08 -13.84
C LYS A 207 -6.26 -14.59 -13.81
N MET A 208 -5.53 -13.82 -13.00
CA MET A 208 -5.67 -12.36 -12.94
C MET A 208 -5.43 -11.75 -14.33
N SER A 209 -6.28 -10.83 -14.77
CA SER A 209 -6.12 -10.20 -16.07
C SER A 209 -4.91 -9.26 -16.11
N VAL A 210 -4.42 -8.95 -17.31
CA VAL A 210 -3.28 -8.04 -17.49
C VAL A 210 -3.58 -6.66 -16.90
N SER A 211 -4.77 -6.11 -17.17
CA SER A 211 -5.19 -4.81 -16.63
C SER A 211 -5.25 -4.83 -15.11
N GLU A 212 -5.84 -5.86 -14.50
CA GLU A 212 -5.92 -5.97 -13.04
C GLU A 212 -4.52 -5.99 -12.39
N VAL A 213 -3.55 -6.71 -12.96
CA VAL A 213 -2.16 -6.73 -12.43
C VAL A 213 -1.57 -5.32 -12.43
N ILE A 214 -1.75 -4.58 -13.53
CA ILE A 214 -1.19 -3.23 -13.69
C ILE A 214 -1.87 -2.24 -12.75
N GLU A 215 -3.20 -2.24 -12.72
CA GLU A 215 -4.00 -1.34 -11.88
C GLU A 215 -3.80 -1.62 -10.40
N MET A 216 -3.70 -2.89 -10.02
CA MET A 216 -3.40 -3.29 -8.64
C MET A 216 -2.01 -2.81 -8.21
N TYR A 217 -0.99 -2.95 -9.08
CA TYR A 217 0.33 -2.43 -8.81
C TYR A 217 0.35 -0.89 -8.73
N GLY A 218 -0.37 -0.21 -9.63
CA GLY A 218 -0.55 1.25 -9.61
C GLY A 218 -1.23 1.75 -8.33
N GLY A 219 -2.23 1.03 -7.84
CA GLY A 219 -2.96 1.34 -6.61
C GLY A 219 -2.08 1.42 -5.36
N ARG A 220 -0.93 0.73 -5.34
CA ARG A 220 0.07 0.79 -4.26
C ARG A 220 0.52 2.23 -3.96
N TRP A 221 0.62 3.09 -4.98
CA TRP A 221 1.13 4.46 -4.84
C TRP A 221 0.31 5.29 -3.83
N ASN A 222 -0.96 4.96 -3.62
CA ASN A 222 -1.82 5.66 -2.67
C ASN A 222 -1.27 5.65 -1.23
N VAL A 223 -0.49 4.63 -0.84
CA VAL A 223 0.17 4.60 0.48
C VAL A 223 1.21 5.72 0.62
N GLU A 224 1.89 6.08 -0.48
CA GLU A 224 2.89 7.15 -0.47
C GLU A 224 2.22 8.51 -0.28
N THR A 225 1.07 8.72 -0.93
CA THR A 225 0.26 9.92 -0.72
C THR A 225 -0.29 9.98 0.69
N THR A 226 -0.75 8.87 1.26
CA THR A 226 -1.13 8.80 2.69
C THR A 226 0.03 9.22 3.59
N PHE A 227 1.26 8.76 3.35
CA PHE A 227 2.41 9.20 4.15
C PHE A 227 2.70 10.70 3.99
N GLN A 228 2.49 11.27 2.80
CA GLN A 228 2.62 12.72 2.59
C GLN A 228 1.55 13.50 3.37
N GLU A 229 0.28 13.11 3.26
CA GLU A 229 -0.84 13.72 3.97
C GLU A 229 -0.68 13.63 5.49
N MET A 230 -0.20 12.48 5.99
CA MET A 230 0.09 12.29 7.42
C MET A 230 1.23 13.18 7.92
N ARG A 231 2.28 13.40 7.12
CA ARG A 231 3.34 14.34 7.50
C ARG A 231 2.82 15.76 7.55
N ALA A 232 2.04 16.16 6.54
CA ALA A 232 1.50 17.49 6.41
C ALA A 232 0.49 17.81 7.52
N HIS A 233 -0.50 16.95 7.75
CA HIS A 233 -1.66 17.28 8.57
C HIS A 233 -1.68 16.64 9.96
N LEU A 234 -0.90 15.58 10.18
CA LEU A 234 -0.84 14.86 11.46
C LEU A 234 0.53 14.95 12.16
N GLY A 235 1.52 15.62 11.55
CA GLY A 235 2.84 15.81 12.17
C GLY A 235 3.59 14.50 12.41
N LEU A 236 3.44 13.49 11.56
CA LEU A 236 4.06 12.17 11.76
C LEU A 236 5.57 12.22 12.05
N GLU A 237 6.30 13.13 11.40
CA GLU A 237 7.75 13.31 11.56
C GLU A 237 8.14 14.46 12.50
N THR A 238 7.17 15.15 13.11
CA THR A 238 7.42 16.26 14.05
C THR A 238 7.38 15.81 15.51
N THR A 239 7.07 14.53 15.78
CA THR A 239 7.05 13.97 17.13
C THR A 239 8.44 13.99 17.77
N ARG A 240 8.55 14.59 18.97
CA ARG A 240 9.81 14.73 19.73
C ARG A 240 9.88 13.78 20.93
N GLY A 241 9.35 12.57 20.80
CA GLY A 241 9.34 11.59 21.88
C GLY A 241 10.72 10.95 22.10
N TRP A 242 11.26 11.05 23.32
CA TRP A 242 12.58 10.51 23.67
C TRP A 242 12.54 9.11 24.29
N HIS A 243 11.36 8.64 24.71
CA HIS A 243 11.21 7.34 25.36
C HIS A 243 10.69 6.26 24.40
N ARG A 244 11.20 5.02 24.53
CA ARG A 244 10.83 3.87 23.68
C ARG A 244 9.32 3.67 23.59
N ASN A 245 8.62 3.73 24.73
CA ASN A 245 7.17 3.50 24.75
C ASN A 245 6.39 4.62 24.06
N THR A 246 6.89 5.86 24.12
CA THR A 246 6.29 7.00 23.40
C THR A 246 6.37 6.78 21.90
N VAL A 247 7.55 6.42 21.39
CA VAL A 247 7.75 6.11 19.97
C VAL A 247 6.83 4.97 19.51
N LEU A 248 6.76 3.90 20.29
CA LEU A 248 5.96 2.71 19.95
C LEU A 248 4.45 2.96 20.01
N ARG A 249 3.98 4.00 20.70
CA ARG A 249 2.56 4.37 20.78
C ARG A 249 2.19 5.47 19.79
N MET A 250 3.01 6.51 19.68
CA MET A 250 2.68 7.71 18.91
C MET A 250 2.52 7.42 17.43
N ALA A 251 3.48 6.74 16.79
CA ALA A 251 3.38 6.46 15.37
C ALA A 251 2.14 5.61 15.04
N PRO A 252 1.90 4.44 15.68
CA PRO A 252 0.66 3.68 15.44
C PRO A 252 -0.62 4.48 15.71
N SER A 253 -0.64 5.33 16.74
CA SER A 253 -1.82 6.16 17.05
C SER A 253 -2.10 7.18 15.94
N LEU A 254 -1.08 7.79 15.34
CA LEU A 254 -1.25 8.72 14.22
C LEU A 254 -1.73 7.99 12.95
N PHE A 255 -1.21 6.79 12.67
CA PHE A 255 -1.69 5.94 11.58
C PHE A 255 -3.16 5.52 11.77
N ALA A 256 -3.54 5.15 12.99
CA ALA A 256 -4.93 4.86 13.33
C ALA A 256 -5.81 6.12 13.20
N LEU A 257 -5.34 7.27 13.66
CA LEU A 257 -6.06 8.54 13.56
C LEU A 257 -6.36 8.92 12.10
N TYR A 258 -5.41 8.72 11.19
CA TYR A 258 -5.64 8.93 9.75
C TYR A 258 -6.82 8.11 9.24
N THR A 259 -6.83 6.80 9.54
CA THR A 259 -7.94 5.89 9.16
C THR A 259 -9.26 6.31 9.82
N ILE A 260 -9.24 6.66 11.11
CA ILE A 260 -10.44 7.10 11.85
C ILE A 260 -11.04 8.37 11.25
N VAL A 261 -10.22 9.36 10.88
CA VAL A 261 -10.71 10.60 10.25
C VAL A 261 -11.49 10.28 8.97
N ILE A 262 -10.95 9.42 8.11
CA ILE A 262 -11.61 9.04 6.85
C ILE A 262 -12.92 8.30 7.12
N VAL A 263 -12.91 7.33 8.05
CA VAL A 263 -14.12 6.56 8.39
C VAL A 263 -15.19 7.46 9.01
N VAL A 264 -14.83 8.34 9.94
CA VAL A 264 -15.77 9.27 10.56
C VAL A 264 -16.37 10.19 9.51
N TYR A 265 -15.55 10.74 8.62
CA TYR A 265 -16.01 11.57 7.50
C TYR A 265 -17.03 10.83 6.63
N ASP A 266 -16.73 9.59 6.24
CA ASP A 266 -17.61 8.77 5.39
C ASP A 266 -18.95 8.41 6.07
N THR A 267 -18.93 8.26 7.40
CA THR A 267 -20.14 7.99 8.20
C THR A 267 -20.97 9.23 8.54
N MET A 268 -20.52 10.44 8.18
CA MET A 268 -21.28 11.65 8.47
C MET A 268 -22.57 11.73 7.64
N PRO A 269 -23.64 12.36 8.16
CA PRO A 269 -24.83 12.64 7.38
C PRO A 269 -24.46 13.45 6.12
N ARG A 270 -24.92 13.03 4.94
CA ARG A 270 -24.69 13.78 3.68
C ARG A 270 -25.26 15.20 3.70
N THR A 271 -26.25 15.45 4.55
CA THR A 271 -26.85 16.77 4.81
C THR A 271 -26.04 17.62 5.80
N SER A 272 -24.93 17.09 6.32
CA SER A 272 -24.07 17.81 7.25
C SER A 272 -23.52 19.06 6.59
N ARG A 273 -23.88 20.23 7.13
CA ARG A 273 -23.36 21.55 6.73
C ARG A 273 -21.84 21.69 6.91
N TYR A 274 -21.20 20.73 7.56
CA TYR A 274 -19.77 20.73 7.86
C TYR A 274 -18.94 19.99 6.82
N LEU A 275 -19.56 19.28 5.88
CA LEU A 275 -18.87 18.63 4.77
C LEU A 275 -18.26 19.71 3.88
N GLN A 276 -16.94 19.82 3.91
CA GLN A 276 -16.19 20.69 3.02
C GLN A 276 -15.85 19.94 1.73
N THR A 277 -16.20 20.53 0.60
CA THR A 277 -15.74 20.11 -0.72
C THR A 277 -15.10 21.31 -1.38
N ARG A 278 -13.85 21.21 -1.81
CA ARG A 278 -13.23 22.24 -2.64
C ARG A 278 -13.38 21.86 -4.11
N GLN A 279 -13.76 22.85 -4.92
CA GLN A 279 -13.72 22.75 -6.37
C GLN A 279 -12.31 23.04 -6.84
N TRP A 280 -11.70 22.08 -7.53
CA TRP A 280 -10.42 22.30 -8.19
C TRP A 280 -10.55 21.90 -9.66
N GLY A 281 -10.38 22.86 -10.57
CA GLY A 281 -10.46 22.60 -12.02
C GLY A 281 -11.84 22.16 -12.53
N GLY A 282 -12.93 22.52 -11.84
CA GLY A 282 -14.30 22.18 -12.24
C GLY A 282 -14.81 20.83 -11.71
N GLU A 283 -13.95 20.01 -11.10
CA GLU A 283 -14.35 18.76 -10.44
C GLU A 283 -14.37 18.94 -8.91
N ASN A 284 -15.43 18.44 -8.27
CA ASN A 284 -15.52 18.37 -6.81
C ASN A 284 -14.72 17.15 -6.35
N CYS A 285 -13.53 17.37 -5.77
CA CYS A 285 -12.72 16.30 -5.18
C CYS A 285 -12.44 16.61 -3.71
N VAL A 286 -12.66 15.63 -2.85
CA VAL A 286 -12.39 15.74 -1.41
C VAL A 286 -10.99 15.22 -1.12
N THR A 287 -10.17 16.04 -0.48
CA THR A 287 -8.83 15.66 0.00
C THR A 287 -8.86 15.24 1.47
N PHE A 288 -7.79 14.60 1.96
CA PHE A 288 -7.67 14.31 3.38
C PHE A 288 -7.73 15.58 4.25
N SER A 289 -7.21 16.71 3.75
CA SER A 289 -7.28 18.01 4.44
C SER A 289 -8.74 18.45 4.66
N ASP A 290 -9.57 18.30 3.63
CA ASP A 290 -11.00 18.63 3.74
C ASP A 290 -11.71 17.70 4.73
N MET A 291 -11.35 16.41 4.72
CA MET A 291 -11.90 15.42 5.66
C MET A 291 -11.54 15.77 7.11
N ILE A 292 -10.27 16.06 7.42
CA ILE A 292 -9.85 16.36 8.79
C ILE A 292 -10.46 17.67 9.31
N ILE A 293 -10.57 18.69 8.45
CA ILE A 293 -11.23 19.96 8.79
C ILE A 293 -12.71 19.71 9.10
N SER A 294 -13.41 18.95 8.26
CA SER A 294 -14.83 18.62 8.43
C SER A 294 -15.08 17.80 9.70
N VAL A 295 -14.23 16.80 9.96
CA VAL A 295 -14.26 15.97 11.18
C VAL A 295 -14.03 16.80 12.43
N ARG A 296 -13.01 17.67 12.43
CA ARG A 296 -12.78 18.59 13.55
C ARG A 296 -13.98 19.49 13.78
N HIS A 297 -14.55 20.05 12.71
CA HIS A 297 -15.69 20.95 12.83
C HIS A 297 -16.89 20.24 13.43
N TYR A 298 -17.20 19.04 12.94
CA TYR A 298 -18.28 18.24 13.48
C TYR A 298 -18.10 17.90 14.96
N LEU A 299 -16.90 17.47 15.37
CA LEU A 299 -16.63 17.09 16.76
C LEU A 299 -16.65 18.29 17.71
N TRP A 300 -16.09 19.43 17.33
CA TRP A 300 -16.12 20.63 18.16
C TRP A 300 -17.57 21.08 18.45
N ILE A 301 -18.42 21.11 17.43
CA ILE A 301 -19.78 21.62 17.57
C ILE A 301 -20.68 20.62 18.29
N ASN A 302 -20.81 19.41 17.73
CA ASN A 302 -21.84 18.46 18.15
C ASN A 302 -21.40 17.59 19.35
N TRP A 303 -20.13 17.68 19.75
CA TRP A 303 -19.62 16.88 20.86
C TRP A 303 -19.07 17.76 21.98
N VAL A 304 -18.13 18.66 21.69
CA VAL A 304 -17.50 19.46 22.75
C VAL A 304 -18.42 20.59 23.23
N PHE A 305 -18.92 21.44 22.33
CA PHE A 305 -19.75 22.57 22.73
C PHE A 305 -21.19 22.19 23.10
N GLU A 306 -21.71 21.06 22.64
CA GLU A 306 -23.05 20.60 23.06
C GLU A 306 -23.03 19.85 24.40
N ARG A 307 -21.92 19.22 24.80
CA ARG A 307 -21.88 18.37 26.01
C ARG A 307 -21.09 18.96 27.20
N THR A 308 -20.45 20.12 27.05
CA THR A 308 -19.74 20.77 28.16
C THR A 308 -20.68 21.67 28.98
N PRO A 309 -20.53 21.73 30.32
CA PRO A 309 -21.41 22.53 31.19
C PRO A 309 -21.53 24.01 30.80
N ASN A 310 -20.47 24.60 30.22
CA ASN A 310 -20.45 25.99 29.73
C ASN A 310 -20.61 26.10 28.19
N GLY A 311 -20.96 25.01 27.52
CA GLY A 311 -21.14 24.96 26.08
C GLY A 311 -22.25 25.89 25.56
N ALA A 312 -23.25 26.15 26.40
CA ALA A 312 -24.30 27.14 26.17
C ALA A 312 -23.75 28.58 26.01
N ASP A 313 -22.61 28.92 26.62
CA ASP A 313 -22.02 30.26 26.50
C ASP A 313 -21.39 30.47 25.13
N VAL A 314 -20.86 29.42 24.51
CA VAL A 314 -20.40 29.44 23.10
C VAL A 314 -21.60 29.69 22.17
N GLN A 315 -22.79 29.19 22.53
CA GLN A 315 -24.02 29.50 21.81
C GLN A 315 -24.56 30.92 22.05
N LYS A 316 -24.03 31.69 23.01
CA LYS A 316 -24.37 33.12 23.22
C LYS A 316 -23.49 34.06 22.41
N LEU A 317 -22.33 33.61 21.91
CA LEU A 317 -21.41 34.42 21.10
C LEU A 317 -22.07 34.90 19.80
N SER A 318 -21.67 36.06 19.27
CA SER A 318 -22.21 36.54 18.00
C SER A 318 -21.85 35.61 16.83
N LYS A 319 -22.67 35.58 15.77
CA LYS A 319 -22.42 34.75 14.57
C LYS A 319 -21.00 34.96 13.99
N PRO A 320 -20.46 36.19 13.87
CA PRO A 320 -19.10 36.43 13.39
C PRO A 320 -18.03 35.79 14.27
N ILE A 321 -18.16 35.91 15.60
CA ILE A 321 -17.19 35.36 16.56
C ILE A 321 -17.22 33.84 16.54
N ARG A 322 -18.41 33.22 16.46
CA ARG A 322 -18.52 31.77 16.28
C ARG A 322 -17.88 31.31 14.98
N LYS A 323 -18.09 32.03 13.87
CA LYS A 323 -17.45 31.69 12.59
C LYS A 323 -15.92 31.77 12.67
N LEU A 324 -15.38 32.77 13.36
CA LEU A 324 -13.94 32.92 13.59
C LEU A 324 -13.38 31.78 14.47
N LEU A 325 -14.05 31.47 15.58
CA LEU A 325 -13.66 30.36 16.47
C LEU A 325 -13.73 29.01 15.73
N HIS A 326 -14.78 28.77 14.96
CA HIS A 326 -14.90 27.57 14.16
C HIS A 326 -13.73 27.49 13.18
N PHE A 327 -13.49 28.56 12.40
CA PHE A 327 -12.38 28.59 11.47
C PHE A 327 -11.04 28.29 12.16
N GLY A 328 -10.72 28.95 13.28
CA GLY A 328 -9.47 28.74 14.02
C GLY A 328 -9.32 27.34 14.61
N LEU A 329 -10.40 26.76 15.14
CA LEU A 329 -10.37 25.42 15.77
C LEU A 329 -10.36 24.27 14.75
N THR A 330 -10.78 24.55 13.51
CA THR A 330 -10.93 23.52 12.47
C THR A 330 -9.79 23.50 11.47
N GLN A 331 -8.99 24.57 11.34
CA GLN A 331 -7.83 24.55 10.44
C GLN A 331 -6.92 23.37 10.76
N ALA A 332 -6.50 22.65 9.71
CA ALA A 332 -5.40 21.70 9.81
C ALA A 332 -4.11 22.46 10.16
N ALA A 333 -3.24 21.83 10.95
CA ALA A 333 -1.92 22.40 11.26
C ALA A 333 -1.04 22.43 10.01
#